data_AF-A0A4S0QKE6-F1
#
_entry.id   AF-A0A4S0QKE6-F1
#
_cell.length_a   1.000
_cell.length_b   1.000
_cell.length_c   1.000
_cell.angle_alpha   90.00
_cell.angle_beta   90.00
_cell.angle_gamma   90.00
#
_symmetry.space_group_name_H-M   'P 1'
#
loop_
_entity.id
_entity.type
_entity.pdbx_description
1 polymer ?
#
loop_
_entity_poly.entity_id
_entity_poly.type
_entity_poly.pdbx_seq_one_letter_code
_entity_poly.pdbx_strand_id
1 'polypeptide(L)'
;AFHIAIAKGTGNKLFEATLSMLNPQILLGMRLVGEFSLIGSTTRAQTVYREHALIVDAIKSGDAQAAFDAMRSHLLQSRHRILGFDVPPNWQRLGPVNTSSSAS
;
A
#
# COMPACT_ATOMS: atom_id res chain seq x y z
N ALA A 1 1.00 9.85 -9.89
CA ALA A 1 -0.06 10.13 -10.89
C ALA A 1 -1.32 9.32 -10.62
N PHE A 2 -1.28 7.98 -10.65
CA PHE A 2 -2.46 7.12 -10.48
C PHE A 2 -3.24 7.35 -9.16
N HIS A 3 -2.63 7.18 -7.99
CA HIS A 3 -3.31 7.37 -6.70
C HIS A 3 -3.85 8.78 -6.50
N ILE A 4 -3.16 9.80 -7.02
CA ILE A 4 -3.61 11.19 -6.97
C ILE A 4 -4.89 11.38 -7.80
N ALA A 5 -5.00 10.73 -8.96
CA ALA A 5 -6.21 10.78 -9.77
C ALA A 5 -7.41 10.14 -9.05
N ILE A 6 -7.20 9.01 -8.37
CA ILE A 6 -8.25 8.38 -7.54
C ILE A 6 -8.65 9.32 -6.41
N ALA A 7 -7.69 9.91 -5.69
CA ALA A 7 -8.00 10.86 -4.61
C ALA A 7 -8.77 12.09 -5.10
N LYS A 8 -8.42 12.65 -6.26
CA LYS A 8 -9.20 13.71 -6.91
C LYS A 8 -10.64 13.28 -7.18
N GLY A 9 -10.84 12.04 -7.65
CA GLY A 9 -12.16 11.47 -7.91
C GLY A 9 -13.07 11.38 -6.67
N THR A 10 -12.50 11.37 -5.46
CA THR A 10 -13.29 11.37 -4.22
C THR A 10 -13.91 12.73 -3.89
N GLY A 11 -13.43 13.82 -4.51
CA GLY A 11 -13.79 15.20 -4.13
C GLY A 11 -13.21 15.66 -2.79
N ASN A 12 -12.46 14.81 -2.09
CA ASN A 12 -11.85 15.14 -0.80
C ASN A 12 -10.45 15.75 -0.99
N LYS A 13 -10.36 17.07 -0.83
CA LYS A 13 -9.10 17.82 -0.96
C LYS A 13 -8.00 17.35 0.00
N LEU A 14 -8.36 16.81 1.16
CA LEU A 14 -7.38 16.28 2.10
C LEU A 14 -6.63 15.09 1.50
N PHE A 15 -7.33 14.18 0.83
CA PHE A 15 -6.71 13.00 0.22
C PHE A 15 -5.74 13.38 -0.90
N GLU A 16 -6.12 14.34 -1.75
CA GLU A 16 -5.23 14.86 -2.78
C GLU A 16 -3.98 15.50 -2.18
N ALA A 17 -4.14 16.36 -1.18
CA ALA A 17 -3.02 17.05 -0.53
C ALA A 17 -2.06 16.06 0.14
N THR A 18 -2.59 15.12 0.92
CA THR A 18 -1.80 14.10 1.60
C THR A 18 -1.01 13.23 0.62
N LEU A 19 -1.66 12.71 -0.43
CA LEU A 19 -0.95 11.89 -1.42
C LEU A 19 0.07 12.68 -2.22
N SER A 20 -0.21 13.94 -2.54
CA SER A 20 0.74 14.80 -3.24
C SER A 20 1.99 15.05 -2.41
N MET A 21 1.84 15.26 -1.10
CA MET A 21 2.95 15.41 -0.15
C MET A 21 3.80 14.13 -0.04
N LEU A 22 3.17 12.95 0.00
CA LEU A 22 3.86 11.68 0.17
C LEU A 22 4.51 11.16 -1.12
N ASN A 23 3.99 11.54 -2.28
CA ASN A 23 4.40 10.99 -3.58
C ASN A 23 5.92 11.05 -3.85
N PRO A 24 6.66 12.14 -3.58
CA PRO A 24 8.11 12.17 -3.77
C PRO A 24 8.87 11.13 -2.92
N GLN A 25 8.47 10.96 -1.65
CA GLN A 25 9.11 10.01 -0.74
C GLN A 25 8.86 8.56 -1.15
N ILE A 26 7.63 8.25 -1.59
CA ILE A 26 7.26 6.93 -2.10
C ILE A 26 8.09 6.59 -3.34
N LEU A 27 8.21 7.53 -4.29
CA LEU A 27 8.98 7.33 -5.52
C LEU A 27 10.47 7.11 -5.23
N LEU A 28 11.05 7.84 -4.28
CA LEU A 28 12.42 7.64 -3.85
C LEU A 28 12.64 6.21 -3.30
N GLY A 29 11.78 5.76 -2.38
CA GLY A 29 11.86 4.41 -1.83
C GLY A 29 11.72 3.31 -2.89
N MET A 30 10.84 3.51 -3.88
CA MET A 30 10.68 2.57 -5.00
C MET A 30 11.92 2.48 -5.89
N ARG A 31 12.61 3.60 -6.17
CA ARG A 31 13.82 3.62 -6.99
C ARG A 31 14.97 2.88 -6.32
N LEU A 32 15.22 3.19 -5.05
CA LEU A 32 16.30 2.57 -4.28
C LEU A 32 16.20 1.05 -4.28
N VAL A 33 14.99 0.50 -4.17
CA VAL A 33 14.74 -0.95 -4.14
C VAL A 33 14.75 -1.56 -5.54
N GLY A 34 14.26 -0.82 -6.54
CA GLY A 34 14.17 -1.28 -7.93
C GLY A 34 15.53 -1.53 -8.58
N GLU A 35 16.54 -0.73 -8.24
CA GLU A 35 17.92 -0.91 -8.73
C GLU A 35 18.54 -2.24 -8.27
N PHE A 36 18.12 -2.79 -7.13
CA PHE A 36 18.62 -4.07 -6.61
C PHE A 36 17.86 -5.31 -7.11
N SER A 37 16.66 -5.15 -7.71
CA SER A 37 15.72 -6.26 -7.95
C SER A 37 15.74 -6.85 -9.38
N LEU A 38 16.85 -6.72 -10.13
CA LEU A 38 16.94 -7.01 -11.57
C LEU A 38 16.90 -8.51 -12.00
N ILE A 39 16.34 -9.42 -11.20
CA ILE A 39 16.37 -10.87 -11.50
C ILE A 39 14.94 -11.45 -11.49
N GLY A 40 14.29 -11.55 -12.66
CA GLY A 40 12.98 -12.21 -12.80
C GLY A 40 12.31 -12.08 -14.18
N SER A 41 11.38 -13.00 -14.50
CA SER A 41 10.71 -13.14 -15.82
C SER A 41 9.52 -12.20 -16.05
N THR A 42 8.87 -11.72 -14.99
CA THR A 42 7.80 -10.70 -15.06
C THR A 42 8.33 -9.40 -14.48
N THR A 43 8.19 -8.30 -15.21
CA THR A 43 8.73 -7.01 -14.74
C THR A 43 7.86 -6.47 -13.60
N ARG A 44 8.48 -5.77 -12.63
CA ARG A 44 7.77 -5.06 -11.56
C ARG A 44 6.64 -4.17 -12.10
N ALA A 45 6.86 -3.53 -13.25
CA ALA A 45 5.88 -2.68 -13.90
C ALA A 45 4.63 -3.44 -14.36
N GLN A 46 4.79 -4.65 -14.93
CA GLN A 46 3.67 -5.49 -15.35
C GLN A 46 2.80 -5.93 -14.17
N THR A 47 3.43 -6.29 -13.05
CA THR A 47 2.71 -6.65 -11.82
C THR A 47 1.88 -5.47 -11.29
N VAL A 48 2.49 -4.28 -11.17
CA VAL A 48 1.79 -3.07 -10.71
C VAL A 48 0.65 -2.67 -11.65
N TYR A 49 0.82 -2.84 -12.95
CA TYR A 49 -0.24 -2.56 -13.92
C TYR A 49 -1.46 -3.47 -13.71
N ARG A 50 -1.24 -4.78 -13.48
CA ARG A 50 -2.35 -5.71 -13.17
C ARG A 50 -3.04 -5.34 -11.87
N GLU A 51 -2.29 -4.97 -10.84
CA GLU A 51 -2.85 -4.50 -9.56
C GLU A 51 -3.71 -3.23 -9.76
N HIS A 52 -3.25 -2.27 -10.56
CA HIS A 52 -4.02 -1.06 -10.87
C HIS A 52 -5.30 -1.35 -11.66
N ALA A 53 -5.26 -2.28 -12.62
CA ALA A 53 -6.44 -2.67 -13.38
C ALA A 53 -7.57 -3.18 -12.47
N LEU A 54 -7.24 -4.06 -11.50
CA LEU A 54 -8.21 -4.57 -10.52
C LEU A 54 -8.88 -3.45 -9.71
N ILE A 55 -8.09 -2.44 -9.29
CA ILE A 55 -8.61 -1.27 -8.58
C ILE A 55 -9.57 -0.48 -9.47
N VAL A 56 -9.19 -0.22 -10.73
CA VAL A 56 -10.00 0.54 -11.67
C VAL A 56 -11.31 -0.18 -11.96
N ASP A 57 -11.27 -1.49 -12.16
CA ASP A 57 -12.45 -2.30 -12.46
C ASP A 57 -13.44 -2.30 -11.28
N ALA A 58 -12.94 -2.44 -10.04
CA ALA A 58 -13.77 -2.35 -8.84
C ALA A 58 -14.39 -0.95 -8.63
N ILE A 59 -13.65 0.12 -8.93
CA ILE A 59 -14.18 1.49 -8.89
C ILE A 59 -15.27 1.67 -9.96
N LYS A 60 -15.05 1.17 -11.18
CA LYS A 60 -16.01 1.27 -12.29
C LYS A 60 -17.30 0.49 -12.03
N SER A 61 -17.22 -0.65 -11.35
CA SER A 61 -18.40 -1.42 -10.97
C SER A 61 -19.19 -0.81 -9.82
N GLY A 62 -18.69 0.27 -9.18
CA GLY A 62 -19.30 0.90 -8.03
C GLY A 62 -19.19 0.08 -6.74
N ASP A 63 -18.34 -0.95 -6.71
CA ASP A 63 -18.13 -1.79 -5.53
C ASP A 63 -17.05 -1.18 -4.64
N ALA A 64 -17.51 -0.41 -3.64
CA ALA A 64 -16.63 0.28 -2.72
C ALA A 64 -15.75 -0.68 -1.89
N GLN A 65 -16.28 -1.85 -1.52
CA GLN A 65 -15.55 -2.82 -0.71
C GLN A 65 -14.46 -3.49 -1.55
N ALA A 66 -14.78 -3.92 -2.77
CA ALA A 66 -13.80 -4.48 -3.68
C ALA A 66 -12.70 -3.47 -4.04
N ALA A 67 -13.04 -2.19 -4.23
CA ALA A 67 -12.06 -1.13 -4.50
C ALA A 67 -11.12 -0.92 -3.30
N PHE A 68 -11.67 -0.94 -2.08
CA PHE A 68 -10.89 -0.86 -0.85
C PHE A 68 -9.93 -2.05 -0.72
N ASP A 69 -10.42 -3.28 -0.90
CA ASP A 69 -9.61 -4.49 -0.75
C ASP A 69 -8.52 -4.59 -1.82
N ALA A 70 -8.82 -4.23 -3.06
CA ALA A 70 -7.84 -4.16 -4.15
C ALA A 70 -6.73 -3.13 -3.86
N MET A 71 -7.10 -1.91 -3.42
CA MET A 71 -6.13 -0.88 -3.06
C MET A 71 -5.28 -1.31 -1.87
N ARG A 72 -5.91 -1.89 -0.83
CA ARG A 72 -5.20 -2.39 0.35
C ARG A 72 -4.18 -3.46 -0.02
N SER A 73 -4.58 -4.44 -0.82
CA SER A 73 -3.69 -5.48 -1.32
C SER A 73 -2.51 -4.89 -2.09
N HIS A 74 -2.79 -3.98 -3.04
CA HIS A 74 -1.75 -3.27 -3.79
C HIS A 74 -0.74 -2.55 -2.88
N LEU A 75 -1.21 -1.83 -1.86
CA LEU A 75 -0.33 -1.10 -0.93
C LEU A 75 0.52 -2.05 -0.08
N LEU A 76 -0.04 -3.17 0.38
CA LEU A 76 0.69 -4.19 1.12
C LEU A 76 1.79 -4.83 0.25
N GLN A 77 1.45 -5.23 -0.98
CA GLN A 77 2.44 -5.77 -1.92
C GLN A 77 3.50 -4.73 -2.29
N SER A 78 3.12 -3.46 -2.45
CA SER A 78 4.06 -2.36 -2.70
C SER A 78 5.03 -2.19 -1.53
N ARG A 79 4.52 -2.21 -0.29
CA ARG A 79 5.33 -2.12 0.92
C ARG A 79 6.27 -3.32 1.06
N HIS A 80 5.76 -4.53 0.86
CA HIS A 80 6.57 -5.75 0.89
C HIS A 80 7.71 -5.68 -0.13
N ARG A 81 7.41 -5.26 -1.36
CA ARG A 81 8.44 -5.06 -2.39
C ARG A 81 9.50 -4.05 -1.96
N ILE A 82 9.12 -2.95 -1.29
CA ILE A 82 10.05 -1.91 -0.85
C ILE A 82 10.92 -2.38 0.32
N LEU A 83 10.35 -3.09 1.28
CA LEU A 83 11.06 -3.46 2.51
C LEU A 83 11.76 -4.82 2.41
N GLY A 84 11.30 -5.71 1.54
CA GLY A 84 11.76 -7.10 1.46
C GLY A 84 11.23 -8.00 2.58
N PHE A 85 10.38 -7.48 3.47
CA PHE A 85 9.73 -8.23 4.55
C PHE A 85 8.40 -7.59 4.93
N ASP A 86 7.55 -8.36 5.62
CA ASP A 86 6.29 -7.86 6.14
C ASP A 86 6.47 -7.17 7.48
N VAL A 87 5.98 -5.93 7.57
CA VAL A 87 5.85 -5.21 8.84
C VAL A 87 4.47 -5.53 9.43
N PRO A 88 4.38 -6.21 10.59
CA PRO A 88 3.11 -6.43 11.26
C PRO A 88 2.40 -5.09 11.48
N PRO A 89 1.08 -5.00 11.27
CA PRO A 89 0.35 -3.77 11.55
C PRO A 89 0.51 -3.41 13.04
N ASN A 90 1.27 -2.34 13.30
CA ASN A 90 1.62 -1.86 14.64
C ASN A 90 0.45 -1.21 15.41
N TRP A 91 -0.76 -1.26 14.87
CA TRP A 91 -1.97 -0.70 15.46
C TRP A 91 -2.94 -1.76 16.02
N GLN A 92 -2.59 -3.05 15.92
CA GLN A 92 -3.14 -4.04 16.85
C GLN A 92 -2.52 -3.76 18.21
N ARG A 93 -3.23 -3.03 19.09
CA ARG A 93 -2.82 -2.87 20.49
C ARG A 93 -2.48 -4.25 21.04
N LEU A 94 -1.23 -4.49 21.41
CA LEU A 94 -0.91 -5.56 22.34
C LEU A 94 -1.84 -5.36 23.52
N GLY A 95 -2.67 -6.37 23.81
CA GLY A 95 -3.49 -6.38 25.02
C GLY A 95 -2.59 -6.16 26.25
N PRO A 96 -3.16 -5.68 27.36
CA PRO A 96 -2.36 -5.38 28.55
C PRO A 96 -1.49 -6.59 28.91
N VAL A 97 -0.18 -6.36 29.04
CA VAL A 97 0.75 -7.35 29.58
C VAL A 97 0.28 -7.63 31.00
N ASN A 98 -0.38 -8.76 31.23
CA ASN A 98 -0.60 -9.27 32.56
C ASN A 98 0.76 -9.71 33.11
N THR A 99 1.43 -8.82 33.83
CA THR A 99 2.53 -9.18 34.73
C THR A 99 1.92 -9.85 35.95
N SER A 100 1.51 -11.11 35.82
CA SER A 100 1.24 -11.94 36.99
C SER A 100 2.58 -12.25 37.64
N SER A 101 2.91 -11.42 38.63
CA SER A 101 3.91 -11.71 39.64
C SER A 101 3.51 -13.02 40.35
N SER A 102 4.19 -14.11 40.02
CA SER A 102 4.24 -15.30 40.85
C SER A 102 5.48 -15.19 41.73
N ALA A 103 5.30 -14.51 42.87
CA ALA A 103 6.12 -14.75 44.03
C ALA A 103 5.82 -16.16 44.54
N SER A 104 6.84 -17.01 44.58
CA SER A 104 6.95 -18.20 45.43
C SER A 104 8.42 -18.43 45.68
#